data_AF-A0A537LRV9-F1
#
_entry.id   AF-A0A537LRV9-F1
#
_cell.length_a   1.000
_cell.length_b   1.000
_cell.length_c   1.000
_cell.angle_alpha   90.00
_cell.angle_beta   90.00
_cell.angle_gamma   90.00
#
_symmetry.space_group_name_H-M   'P 1'
#
loop_
_entity.id
_entity.type
_entity.pdbx_description
1 polymer ?
#
loop_
_entity_poly.entity_id
_entity_poly.type
_entity_poly.pdbx_seq_one_letter_code
_entity_poly.pdbx_strand_id
1 'polypeptide(L)'
;MDARHLTRELWRWYILLLIANELDLAYTYVGLSRGAFLEGNPWLGPLLLTWWPIAIKVICLAGLALGILVILEAGLPRQRRVLRALRVATAVYTAVLILHIVNLLTSLPRG
;
A
#
# COMPACT_ATOMS: atom_id res chain seq x y z
N MET A 1 8.16 9.44 24.99
CA MET A 1 7.66 8.39 24.09
C MET A 1 8.70 7.27 24.10
N ASP A 2 8.36 6.17 24.75
CA ASP A 2 9.29 5.06 25.02
C ASP A 2 9.66 4.28 23.75
N ALA A 3 10.85 3.69 23.73
CA ALA A 3 11.35 2.87 22.62
C ALA A 3 10.36 1.75 22.23
N ARG A 4 9.79 1.06 23.22
CA ARG A 4 8.78 0.01 23.01
C ARG A 4 7.50 0.54 22.35
N HIS A 5 7.09 1.76 22.66
CA HIS A 5 5.93 2.40 22.05
C HIS A 5 6.22 2.76 20.57
N LEU A 6 7.42 3.27 20.30
CA LEU A 6 7.88 3.59 18.94
C LEU A 6 7.95 2.34 18.03
N THR A 7 8.49 1.24 18.54
CA THR A 7 8.52 -0.04 17.82
C THR A 7 7.11 -0.54 17.50
N ARG A 8 6.20 -0.51 18.49
CA ARG A 8 4.80 -0.93 18.28
C ARG A 8 4.10 -0.07 17.24
N GLU A 9 4.33 1.24 17.25
CA GLU A 9 3.76 2.12 16.24
C GLU A 9 4.32 1.89 14.83
N LEU A 10 5.62 1.67 14.69
CA LEU A 10 6.23 1.34 13.40
C LEU A 10 5.57 0.10 12.79
N TRP A 11 5.43 -0.97 13.57
CA TRP A 11 4.76 -2.19 13.13
C TRP A 11 3.27 -1.98 12.87
N ARG A 12 2.57 -1.19 13.69
CA ARG A 12 1.16 -0.87 13.45
C ARG A 12 0.96 -0.16 12.11
N TRP A 13 1.78 0.85 11.82
CA TRP A 13 1.72 1.59 10.57
C TRP A 13 2.16 0.74 9.37
N TYR A 14 3.11 -0.17 9.56
CA TYR A 14 3.47 -1.16 8.55
C TYR A 14 2.29 -2.06 8.20
N ILE A 15 1.59 -2.60 9.20
CA ILE A 15 0.41 -3.45 8.99
C ILE A 15 -0.70 -2.66 8.29
N LEU A 16 -0.96 -1.41 8.68
CA LEU A 16 -1.95 -0.57 8.01
C LEU A 16 -1.59 -0.32 6.54
N LEU A 17 -0.31 -0.04 6.25
CA LEU A 17 0.18 0.12 4.89
C LEU A 17 0.01 -1.16 4.06
N LEU A 18 0.29 -2.31 4.67
CA LEU A 18 0.11 -3.63 4.05
C LEU A 18 -1.37 -3.87 3.71
N ILE A 19 -2.28 -3.67 4.67
CA ILE A 19 -3.72 -3.81 4.44
C ILE A 19 -4.19 -2.87 3.31
N ALA A 20 -3.77 -1.60 3.34
CA ALA A 20 -4.13 -0.65 2.29
C ALA A 20 -3.62 -1.08 0.91
N ASN A 21 -2.40 -1.61 0.82
CA ASN A 21 -1.82 -2.10 -0.44
C ASN A 21 -2.51 -3.35 -0.98
N GLU A 22 -2.90 -4.29 -0.11
CA GLU A 22 -3.61 -5.50 -0.50
C GLU A 22 -5.04 -5.18 -0.95
N LEU A 23 -5.74 -4.30 -0.23
CA LEU A 23 -7.06 -3.82 -0.64
C LEU A 23 -7.00 -3.12 -2.00
N ASP A 24 -6.02 -2.24 -2.19
CA ASP A 24 -5.81 -1.54 -3.46
C ASP A 24 -5.58 -2.52 -4.63
N LEU A 25 -4.79 -3.58 -4.40
CA LEU A 25 -4.58 -4.62 -5.39
C LEU A 25 -5.87 -5.39 -5.70
N ALA A 26 -6.61 -5.78 -4.65
CA ALA A 26 -7.88 -6.49 -4.81
C ALA A 26 -8.89 -5.64 -5.60
N TYR A 27 -9.04 -4.35 -5.28
CA TYR A 27 -9.92 -3.45 -6.01
C TYR A 27 -9.47 -3.22 -7.44
N THR A 28 -8.17 -3.16 -7.70
CA THR A 28 -7.62 -3.06 -9.06
C THR A 28 -8.01 -4.29 -9.89
N TYR A 29 -7.85 -5.51 -9.35
CA TYR A 29 -8.25 -6.74 -10.04
C TYR A 29 -9.76 -6.88 -10.20
N VAL A 30 -10.55 -6.49 -9.20
CA VAL A 30 -12.03 -6.45 -9.32
C VAL A 30 -12.44 -5.47 -10.42
N GLY A 31 -11.84 -4.28 -10.44
CA GLY A 31 -12.06 -3.27 -11.45
C GLY A 31 -11.69 -3.71 -12.87
N LEU A 32 -10.56 -4.40 -13.02
CA LEU A 32 -10.14 -5.02 -14.28
C LEU A 32 -11.13 -6.11 -14.73
N SER A 33 -11.57 -7.00 -13.83
CA SER A 33 -12.50 -8.08 -14.16
C SER A 33 -13.88 -7.58 -14.62
N ARG A 34 -14.27 -6.39 -14.16
CA ARG A 34 -15.54 -5.73 -14.52
C ARG A 34 -15.43 -4.80 -15.72
N GLY A 35 -14.24 -4.67 -16.34
CA GLY A 35 -14.00 -3.75 -17.45
C GLY A 35 -14.04 -2.26 -17.07
N ALA A 36 -14.20 -1.94 -15.78
CA ALA A 36 -14.38 -0.59 -15.27
C ALA A 36 -13.09 0.26 -15.28
N PHE A 37 -11.92 -0.39 -15.28
CA PHE A 37 -10.62 0.27 -15.20
C PHE A 37 -9.91 0.45 -16.56
N LEU A 38 -10.60 0.18 -17.68
CA LEU A 38 -10.01 0.26 -19.02
C LEU A 38 -9.84 1.70 -19.56
N GLU A 39 -10.15 2.74 -18.78
CA GLU A 39 -9.77 4.13 -19.10
C GLU A 39 -8.32 4.46 -18.70
N GLY A 40 -7.63 3.57 -17.95
CA GLY A 40 -6.22 3.72 -17.59
C GLY A 40 -5.29 3.04 -18.60
N ASN A 41 -4.54 3.84 -19.36
CA ASN A 41 -3.43 3.50 -20.27
C ASN A 41 -3.37 2.01 -20.76
N PRO A 42 -3.75 1.72 -22.02
CA PRO A 42 -3.83 0.35 -22.56
C PRO A 42 -2.51 -0.45 -22.52
N TRP A 43 -1.38 0.22 -22.32
CA TRP A 43 -0.06 -0.39 -22.18
C TRP A 43 0.17 -1.08 -20.82
N LEU A 44 -0.57 -0.70 -19.78
CA LEU A 44 -0.43 -1.26 -18.43
C LEU A 44 -1.29 -2.52 -18.20
N GLY A 45 -2.36 -2.70 -18.99
CA GLY A 45 -3.25 -3.87 -18.89
C GLY A 45 -2.54 -5.24 -18.95
N PRO A 46 -1.64 -5.49 -19.91
CA PRO A 46 -0.91 -6.76 -20.01
C PRO A 46 0.00 -7.02 -18.81
N LEU A 47 0.58 -5.96 -18.22
CA LEU A 47 1.46 -6.04 -17.06
C LEU A 47 0.67 -6.28 -15.77
N LEU A 48 -0.46 -5.60 -15.60
CA LEU A 48 -1.31 -5.72 -14.41
C LEU A 48 -1.94 -7.11 -14.27
N LEU A 49 -2.20 -7.81 -15.38
CA LEU A 49 -2.77 -9.15 -15.40
C LEU A 49 -1.75 -10.29 -15.23
N THR A 50 -0.46 -9.97 -15.03
CA THR A 50 0.59 -10.97 -14.75
C THR A 50 0.85 -11.11 -13.26
N TRP A 51 1.71 -12.05 -12.87
CA TRP A 51 2.16 -12.24 -11.48
C TRP A 51 3.17 -11.17 -11.00
N TRP A 52 3.67 -10.34 -11.91
CA TRP A 52 4.71 -9.35 -11.62
C TRP A 52 4.30 -8.27 -10.59
N PRO A 53 3.11 -7.66 -10.65
CA PRO A 53 2.69 -6.67 -9.66
C PRO A 53 2.63 -7.25 -8.24
N ILE A 54 2.19 -8.50 -8.11
CA ILE A 54 2.15 -9.23 -6.84
C ILE A 54 3.57 -9.44 -6.33
N ALA A 55 4.47 -9.98 -7.17
CA ALA A 55 5.85 -10.24 -6.80
C ALA A 55 6.60 -8.97 -6.37
N ILE A 56 6.45 -7.87 -7.12
CA ILE A 56 7.06 -6.58 -6.79
C ILE A 56 6.53 -6.05 -5.45
N LYS A 57 5.19 -6.10 -5.22
CA LYS A 57 4.60 -5.69 -3.94
C LYS A 57 5.17 -6.49 -2.77
N VAL A 58 5.23 -7.82 -2.89
CA VAL A 58 5.77 -8.71 -1.85
C VAL A 58 7.23 -8.37 -1.55
N ILE A 59 8.07 -8.21 -2.58
CA ILE A 59 9.48 -7.86 -2.41
C ILE A 59 9.63 -6.50 -1.73
N CYS A 60 8.86 -5.49 -2.14
CA CYS A 60 8.89 -4.17 -1.54
C CYS A 60 8.44 -4.19 -0.06
N LEU A 61 7.37 -4.92 0.27
CA LEU A 61 6.87 -5.05 1.64
C LEU A 61 7.84 -5.82 2.54
N ALA A 62 8.50 -6.85 2.01
CA ALA A 62 9.55 -7.58 2.72
C ALA A 62 10.78 -6.69 2.98
N GLY A 63 11.21 -5.94 1.96
CA GLY A 63 12.30 -4.96 2.08
C GLY A 63 11.98 -3.88 3.11
N LEU A 64 10.72 -3.42 3.18
CA LEU A 64 10.29 -2.42 4.15
C LEU A 64 10.24 -2.98 5.58
N ALA A 65 9.83 -4.25 5.77
CA ALA A 65 9.92 -4.93 7.05
C ALA A 65 11.36 -5.08 7.53
N LEU A 66 12.27 -5.51 6.64
CA LEU A 66 13.72 -5.57 6.92
C LEU A 66 14.27 -4.18 7.27
N GLY A 67 13.87 -3.14 6.53
CA GLY A 67 14.23 -1.75 6.82
C GLY A 67 13.80 -1.31 8.23
N ILE A 68 12.58 -1.67 8.65
CA ILE A 68 12.12 -1.40 10.02
C ILE A 68 13.02 -2.11 11.05
N LEU A 69 13.34 -3.39 10.84
CA LEU A 69 14.22 -4.14 11.75
C LEU A 69 15.60 -3.48 11.89
N VAL A 70 16.24 -3.09 10.79
CA VAL A 70 17.53 -2.39 10.80
C VAL A 70 17.43 -1.03 11.52
N ILE A 71 16.34 -0.30 11.33
CA ILE A 71 16.12 1.02 11.95
C ILE A 71 15.85 0.91 13.46
N LEU A 72 15.34 -0.22 13.95
CA LEU A 72 15.20 -0.43 15.39
C LEU A 72 16.54 -0.41 16.11
N GLU A 73 17.63 -0.81 15.45
CA GLU A 73 18.99 -0.76 15.98
C GLU A 73 19.66 0.62 15.84
N ALA A 74 19.17 1.46 14.92
CA ALA A 74 19.81 2.72 14.52
C ALA A 74 19.55 3.93 15.46
N GLY A 75 18.91 3.72 16.61
CA GLY A 75 18.64 4.74 17.64
C GLY A 75 17.34 5.54 17.44
N LEU A 76 16.82 6.07 18.56
CA LEU A 76 15.52 6.75 18.66
C LEU A 76 15.24 7.88 17.65
N PRO A 77 16.17 8.80 17.32
CA PRO A 77 15.87 9.89 16.39
C PRO A 77 15.62 9.39 14.96
N ARG A 78 16.31 8.32 14.52
CA ARG A 78 16.08 7.71 13.20
C ARG A 78 14.73 7.00 13.15
N GLN A 79 14.38 6.24 14.20
CA GLN A 79 13.08 5.58 14.31
C GLN A 79 11.90 6.57 14.17
N ARG A 80 11.99 7.74 14.79
CA ARG A 80 10.94 8.78 14.69
C ARG A 80 10.78 9.34 13.28
N ARG A 81 11.89 9.54 12.53
CA ARG A 81 11.84 10.00 11.14
C ARG A 81 11.18 8.96 10.24
N VAL A 82 11.56 7.70 10.41
CA VAL A 82 10.99 6.58 9.66
C VAL A 82 9.50 6.41 9.95
N LEU A 83 9.09 6.53 11.20
CA LEU A 83 7.69 6.51 11.59
C LEU A 83 6.89 7.63 10.90
N ARG A 84 7.44 8.85 10.82
CA ARG A 84 6.79 9.96 10.09
C ARG A 84 6.66 9.64 8.59
N ALA A 85 7.74 9.15 7.97
CA ALA A 85 7.71 8.75 6.57
C ALA A 85 6.68 7.65 6.30
N LEU A 86 6.62 6.64 7.18
CA LEU A 86 5.66 5.54 7.08
C LEU A 86 4.22 6.01 7.22
N ARG A 87 3.94 6.95 8.14
CA ARG A 87 2.62 7.59 8.28
C ARG A 87 2.21 8.35 7.02
N VAL A 88 3.12 9.15 6.46
CA VAL A 88 2.85 9.90 5.21
C VAL A 88 2.60 8.95 4.06
N ALA A 89 3.44 7.93 3.88
CA ALA A 89 3.25 6.91 2.84
C ALA A 89 1.90 6.20 3.00
N THR A 90 1.55 5.79 4.22
CA THR A 90 0.26 5.14 4.49
C THR A 90 -0.91 6.07 4.18
N ALA A 91 -0.83 7.36 4.52
CA ALA A 91 -1.87 8.33 4.20
C ALA A 91 -2.04 8.51 2.69
N VAL A 92 -0.94 8.61 1.94
CA VAL A 92 -0.96 8.70 0.47
C VAL A 92 -1.58 7.47 -0.16
N TYR A 93 -1.13 6.26 0.23
CA TYR A 93 -1.71 5.01 -0.29
C TYR A 93 -3.19 4.87 0.07
N THR A 94 -3.59 5.30 1.27
CA THR A 94 -5.00 5.29 1.68
C THR A 94 -5.83 6.25 0.83
N ALA A 95 -5.31 7.44 0.51
CA ALA A 95 -5.99 8.39 -0.36
C ALA A 95 -6.18 7.84 -1.79
N VAL A 96 -5.14 7.19 -2.34
CA VAL A 96 -5.23 6.51 -3.64
C VAL A 96 -6.25 5.38 -3.60
N LEU A 97 -6.25 4.57 -2.54
CA LEU A 97 -7.24 3.51 -2.34
C LEU A 97 -8.67 4.07 -2.30
N ILE A 98 -8.90 5.17 -1.58
CA ILE A 98 -10.21 5.84 -1.53
C ILE A 98 -10.62 6.29 -2.93
N LEU A 99 -9.72 6.91 -3.70
CA LEU A 99 -9.99 7.31 -5.08
C LEU A 99 -10.34 6.11 -5.96
N HIS A 100 -9.61 5.00 -5.86
CA HIS A 100 -9.92 3.77 -6.57
C HIS A 100 -11.27 3.18 -6.19
N ILE A 101 -11.63 3.17 -4.90
CA ILE A 101 -12.94 2.71 -4.44
C ILE A 101 -14.05 3.61 -4.97
N VAL A 102 -13.90 4.92 -4.89
CA VAL A 102 -14.87 5.88 -5.42
C VAL A 102 -15.07 5.66 -6.92
N ASN A 103 -13.97 5.54 -7.68
CA ASN A 103 -14.02 5.31 -9.12
C ASN A 103 -14.70 3.97 -9.48
N LEU A 104 -14.42 2.92 -8.69
CA LEU A 104 -15.09 1.63 -8.85
C LEU A 104 -16.59 1.75 -8.56
N LEU A 105 -16.99 2.45 -7.49
CA LEU A 105 -18.40 2.62 -7.14
C LEU A 105 -19.16 3.45 -8.18
N THR A 106 -18.53 4.46 -8.78
CA THR A 106 -19.15 5.30 -9.82
C THR A 106 -19.26 4.60 -11.17
N SER A 107 -18.38 3.64 -11.46
CA SER A 107 -18.39 2.86 -12.70
C SER A 107 -19.32 1.64 -12.66
N LEU A 108 -19.91 1.32 -11.50
CA LEU A 108 -20.91 0.27 -11.42
C LEU A 108 -22.24 0.73 -12.03
N PRO A 109 -22.87 -0.08 -12.92
CA PRO A 109 -24.18 0.25 -13.44
C PRO A 109 -25.16 0.36 -12.27
N ARG A 110 -25.81 1.52 -12.17
CA ARG A 110 -26.96 1.71 -11.29
C ARG A 110 -28.09 0.87 -11.91
N GLY A 111 -28.34 -0.29 -11.33
CA GLY A 111 -29.44 -1.17 -11.72
C GLY A 111 -30.78 -0.43 -11.73
#